data_AF-A0A1G0S075-F1
#
_entry.id   AF-A0A1G0S075-F1
#
_cell.length_a   1.000
_cell.length_b   1.000
_cell.length_c   1.000
_cell.angle_alpha   90.00
_cell.angle_beta   90.00
_cell.angle_gamma   90.00
#
_symmetry.space_group_name_H-M   'P 1'
#
loop_
_entity.id
_entity.type
_entity.pdbx_description
1 polymer ?
#
loop_
_entity_poly.entity_id
_entity_poly.type
_entity_poly.pdbx_seq_one_letter_code
_entity_poly.pdbx_strand_id
1 'polypeptide(L)'
;MKKYYLLFLIFILSFFLLDACKTNSEKKSSNAVVDSTNSKSSPIVKENIWTRHNYDQREGKRLFEHYCSVCHGVGGAGDGFNSYNLIPKPNSFRDSVYMSNLSDSNLQQIIALGGQSTNKSTLMPAYSHTLTEIQIERLVKFIRTLVKEWN
;
A
#
# COMPACT_ATOMS: atom_id res chain seq x y z
N MET A 1 13.72 56.07 9.63
CA MET A 1 14.16 55.34 10.85
C MET A 1 12.99 54.64 11.56
N LYS A 2 11.87 55.32 11.86
CA LYS A 2 10.73 54.71 12.61
C LYS A 2 9.92 53.63 11.85
N LYS A 3 9.84 53.67 10.51
CA LYS A 3 9.07 52.68 9.72
C LYS A 3 9.71 51.28 9.67
N TYR A 4 11.04 51.18 9.77
CA TYR A 4 11.73 49.89 9.82
C TYR A 4 11.65 49.23 11.20
N TYR A 5 11.46 50.01 12.27
CA TYR A 5 11.35 49.49 13.64
C TYR A 5 10.05 48.69 13.85
N LEU A 6 8.95 49.12 13.21
CA LEU A 6 7.67 48.43 13.27
C LEU A 6 7.68 47.11 12.48
N LEU A 7 8.37 47.08 11.32
CA LEU A 7 8.55 45.85 10.53
C LEU A 7 9.54 44.87 11.19
N PHE A 8 10.58 45.37 11.86
CA PHE A 8 11.54 44.55 12.60
C PHE A 8 10.91 43.91 13.85
N LEU A 9 10.02 44.62 14.55
CA LEU A 9 9.27 44.08 15.70
C LEU A 9 8.33 42.92 15.31
N ILE A 10 7.70 42.99 14.13
CA ILE A 10 6.82 41.92 13.64
C ILE A 10 7.64 40.65 13.30
N PHE A 11 8.85 40.82 12.74
CA PHE A 11 9.71 39.69 12.37
C PHE A 11 10.29 38.94 13.60
N ILE A 12 10.59 39.65 14.69
CA ILE A 12 11.07 39.05 15.94
C ILE A 12 9.91 38.36 16.70
N LEU A 13 8.69 38.90 16.64
CA LEU A 13 7.52 38.28 17.29
C LEU A 13 7.11 36.95 16.64
N SER A 14 7.38 36.77 15.34
CA SER A 14 7.13 35.50 14.62
C SER A 14 8.22 34.44 14.78
N PHE A 15 9.42 34.80 15.24
CA PHE A 15 10.54 33.85 15.41
C PHE A 15 10.53 33.15 16.79
N PHE A 16 9.73 33.63 17.74
CA PHE A 16 9.64 33.11 19.11
C PHE A 16 8.60 31.98 19.32
N LEU A 17 8.01 31.44 18.25
CA LEU A 17 7.04 30.33 18.32
C LEU A 17 7.62 28.96 17.90
N LEU A 18 8.95 28.82 17.78
CA LEU A 18 9.60 27.61 17.24
C LEU A 18 10.53 26.83 18.18
N ASP A 19 10.61 27.15 19.48
CA ASP A 19 11.44 26.36 20.41
C ASP A 19 10.74 26.07 21.74
N ALA A 20 9.97 24.98 21.79
CA ALA A 20 9.66 24.27 23.02
C ALA A 20 9.06 22.88 22.75
N CYS A 21 9.90 21.90 22.40
CA CYS A 21 9.87 20.56 23.00
C CYS A 21 11.01 19.70 22.43
N LYS A 22 12.19 19.82 23.02
CA LYS A 22 13.24 18.80 22.95
C LYS A 22 13.49 18.28 24.35
N THR A 23 13.05 17.04 24.61
CA THR A 23 13.57 16.24 25.73
C THR A 23 14.05 14.91 25.17
N ASN A 24 15.36 14.75 25.10
CA ASN A 24 16.01 13.45 24.97
C ASN A 24 16.07 12.80 26.35
N SER A 25 15.53 11.60 26.49
CA SER A 25 15.94 10.67 27.53
C SER A 25 16.07 9.29 26.91
N GLU A 26 17.33 8.89 26.70
CA GLU A 26 17.75 7.55 26.39
C GLU A 26 17.36 6.61 27.54
N LYS A 27 16.67 5.50 27.22
CA LYS A 27 16.72 4.29 28.05
C LYS A 27 16.93 3.06 27.16
N LYS A 28 18.21 2.71 27.07
CA LYS A 28 18.80 1.41 27.41
C LYS A 28 18.10 0.17 26.81
N SER A 29 18.78 -0.37 25.81
CA SER A 29 18.83 -1.80 25.48
C SER A 29 18.87 -2.68 26.74
N SER A 30 17.89 -3.57 26.89
CA SER A 30 18.06 -4.84 27.59
C SER A 30 17.11 -5.88 27.00
N ASN A 31 17.73 -6.90 26.39
CA ASN A 31 17.20 -8.16 25.87
C ASN A 31 15.91 -8.69 26.51
N ALA A 32 14.95 -9.07 25.66
CA ALA A 32 14.11 -10.24 25.90
C ALA A 32 14.04 -11.04 24.61
N VAL A 33 14.89 -12.07 24.54
CA VAL A 33 14.76 -13.19 23.61
C VAL A 33 13.42 -13.84 23.91
N VAL A 34 12.45 -13.74 23.00
CA VAL A 34 11.31 -14.66 22.98
C VAL A 34 11.64 -15.72 21.94
N ASP A 35 12.19 -16.81 22.46
CA ASP A 35 12.32 -18.08 21.78
C ASP A 35 10.93 -18.54 21.31
N SER A 36 10.76 -18.66 20.00
CA SER A 36 9.58 -19.24 19.36
C SER A 36 9.98 -20.57 18.72
N THR A 37 10.59 -21.46 19.50
CA THR A 37 10.51 -22.87 19.20
C THR A 37 9.14 -23.40 19.60
N ASN A 38 8.41 -23.87 18.59
CA ASN A 38 7.37 -24.90 18.68
C ASN A 38 6.00 -24.51 19.27
N SER A 39 5.06 -24.08 18.42
CA SER A 39 3.63 -24.29 18.68
C SER A 39 2.96 -25.06 17.53
N LYS A 40 3.06 -26.38 17.60
CA LYS A 40 1.97 -27.25 17.15
C LYS A 40 0.77 -26.99 18.06
N SER A 41 -0.15 -26.17 17.59
CA SER A 41 -1.62 -26.19 17.83
C SER A 41 -2.15 -24.79 17.58
N SER A 42 -2.99 -24.67 16.55
CA SER A 42 -3.73 -23.44 16.24
C SER A 42 -4.74 -23.14 17.35
N PRO A 43 -4.78 -21.91 17.90
CA PRO A 43 -5.91 -21.44 18.68
C PRO A 43 -6.63 -20.30 17.95
N ILE A 44 -7.95 -20.31 18.06
CA ILE A 44 -8.92 -19.35 17.54
C ILE A 44 -8.62 -17.94 18.11
N VAL A 45 -7.69 -17.22 17.50
CA VAL A 45 -7.68 -15.76 17.52
C VAL A 45 -8.55 -15.36 16.34
N LYS A 46 -9.81 -14.99 16.58
CA LYS A 46 -10.60 -14.27 15.58
C LYS A 46 -9.73 -13.13 15.07
N GLU A 47 -9.34 -13.22 13.80
CA GLU A 47 -8.36 -12.32 13.19
C GLU A 47 -8.71 -10.88 13.50
N ASN A 48 -7.91 -10.24 14.35
CA ASN A 48 -8.18 -8.84 14.63
C ASN A 48 -7.91 -8.08 13.32
N ILE A 49 -8.90 -7.26 12.94
CA ILE A 49 -8.90 -6.49 11.68
C ILE A 49 -7.64 -5.63 11.53
N TRP A 50 -7.04 -5.23 12.66
CA TRP A 50 -5.87 -4.36 12.73
C TRP A 50 -4.54 -5.09 12.52
N THR A 51 -4.47 -6.41 12.71
CA THR A 51 -3.28 -7.24 12.48
C THR A 51 -3.31 -7.99 11.18
N ARG A 52 -4.46 -8.07 10.49
CA ARG A 52 -4.54 -8.74 9.17
C ARG A 52 -3.67 -8.03 8.13
N HIS A 53 -3.65 -6.70 8.16
CA HIS A 53 -2.92 -5.88 7.18
C HIS A 53 -2.14 -4.76 7.90
N ASN A 54 -0.88 -4.56 7.51
CA ASN A 54 -0.10 -3.38 7.93
C ASN A 54 -0.60 -2.10 7.23
N TYR A 55 -0.05 -0.94 7.57
CA TYR A 55 -0.49 0.35 7.00
C TYR A 55 -0.46 0.37 5.47
N ASP A 56 0.64 -0.08 4.87
CA ASP A 56 0.80 -0.07 3.42
C ASP A 56 -0.21 -0.98 2.72
N GLN A 57 -0.47 -2.16 3.29
CA GLN A 57 -1.46 -3.10 2.75
C GLN A 57 -2.88 -2.57 2.88
N ARG A 58 -3.21 -1.85 3.98
CA ARG A 58 -4.54 -1.23 4.14
C ARG A 58 -4.76 -0.10 3.14
N GLU A 59 -3.75 0.73 2.91
CA GLU A 59 -3.84 1.77 1.88
C GLU A 59 -3.90 1.16 0.47
N GLY A 60 -3.09 0.11 0.21
CA GLY A 60 -3.17 -0.67 -1.02
C GLY A 60 -4.56 -1.26 -1.26
N LYS A 61 -5.21 -1.80 -0.22
CA LYS A 61 -6.59 -2.29 -0.29
C LYS A 61 -7.56 -1.19 -0.69
N ARG A 62 -7.49 -0.02 -0.04
CA ARG A 62 -8.35 1.12 -0.35
C ARG A 62 -8.22 1.56 -1.82
N LEU A 63 -6.98 1.62 -2.31
CA LEU A 63 -6.69 1.94 -3.71
C LEU A 63 -7.22 0.85 -4.65
N PHE A 64 -7.00 -0.42 -4.32
CA PHE A 64 -7.44 -1.55 -5.12
C PHE A 64 -8.97 -1.59 -5.25
N GLU A 65 -9.68 -1.38 -4.14
CA GLU A 65 -11.13 -1.31 -4.14
C GLU A 65 -11.64 -0.17 -5.02
N HIS A 66 -10.97 0.98 -5.01
CA HIS A 66 -11.37 2.13 -5.81
C HIS A 66 -11.06 2.00 -7.31
N TYR A 67 -9.86 1.52 -7.67
CA TYR A 67 -9.37 1.55 -9.05
C TYR A 67 -9.43 0.20 -9.77
N CYS A 68 -9.27 -0.91 -9.04
CA CYS A 68 -8.98 -2.21 -9.65
C CYS A 68 -10.17 -3.18 -9.56
N SER A 69 -10.92 -3.12 -8.46
CA SER A 69 -11.93 -4.12 -8.11
C SER A 69 -13.09 -4.23 -9.10
N VAL A 70 -13.42 -3.13 -9.81
CA VAL A 70 -14.49 -3.13 -10.82
C VAL A 70 -14.22 -4.14 -11.95
N CYS A 71 -12.95 -4.41 -12.26
CA CYS A 71 -12.54 -5.41 -13.25
C CYS A 71 -11.97 -6.67 -12.60
N HIS A 72 -11.11 -6.52 -11.60
CA HIS A 72 -10.41 -7.65 -10.97
C HIS A 72 -11.20 -8.36 -9.86
N GLY A 73 -12.34 -7.79 -9.43
CA GLY A 73 -13.14 -8.26 -8.30
C GLY A 73 -12.53 -7.85 -6.96
N VAL A 74 -13.37 -7.67 -5.93
CA VAL A 74 -12.91 -7.25 -4.58
C VAL A 74 -11.89 -8.23 -3.99
N GLY A 75 -12.08 -9.52 -4.24
CA GLY A 75 -11.14 -10.55 -3.83
C GLY A 75 -10.11 -10.94 -4.89
N GLY A 76 -9.98 -10.18 -5.99
CA GLY A 76 -8.93 -10.36 -6.99
C GLY A 76 -9.02 -11.58 -7.89
N ALA A 77 -10.19 -12.21 -8.06
CA ALA A 77 -10.33 -13.41 -8.88
C ALA A 77 -10.48 -13.16 -10.39
N GLY A 78 -10.45 -11.89 -10.83
CA GLY A 78 -10.74 -11.53 -12.22
C GLY A 78 -12.24 -11.57 -12.54
N ASP A 79 -13.08 -11.48 -11.52
CA ASP A 79 -14.53 -11.63 -11.55
C ASP A 79 -15.28 -10.32 -11.20
N GLY A 80 -14.62 -9.18 -11.39
CA GLY A 80 -15.25 -7.87 -11.20
C GLY A 80 -16.42 -7.65 -12.16
N PHE A 81 -17.32 -6.72 -11.83
CA PHE A 81 -18.51 -6.43 -12.62
C PHE A 81 -18.22 -6.21 -14.12
N ASN A 82 -17.11 -5.53 -14.45
CA ASN A 82 -16.73 -5.30 -15.84
C ASN A 82 -16.04 -6.49 -16.51
N SER A 83 -15.57 -7.50 -15.77
CA SER A 83 -14.79 -8.62 -16.34
C SER A 83 -15.57 -9.45 -17.35
N TYR A 84 -16.90 -9.49 -17.23
CA TYR A 84 -17.79 -10.17 -18.18
C TYR A 84 -17.72 -9.60 -19.60
N ASN A 85 -17.29 -8.34 -19.75
CA ASN A 85 -17.21 -7.65 -21.04
C ASN A 85 -15.76 -7.56 -21.58
N LEU A 86 -14.79 -8.22 -20.93
CA LEU A 86 -13.38 -8.13 -21.29
C LEU A 86 -12.87 -9.41 -21.93
N ILE A 87 -12.19 -9.26 -23.07
CA ILE A 87 -11.45 -10.34 -23.74
C ILE A 87 -10.00 -9.85 -23.98
N PRO A 88 -8.98 -10.49 -23.38
CA PRO A 88 -9.09 -11.54 -22.37
C PRO A 88 -9.66 -11.00 -21.04
N LYS A 89 -10.21 -11.90 -20.21
CA LYS A 89 -10.58 -11.56 -18.83
C LYS A 89 -9.34 -11.19 -18.00
N PRO A 90 -9.49 -10.37 -16.95
CA PRO A 90 -8.38 -10.12 -16.03
C PRO A 90 -7.89 -11.41 -15.37
N ASN A 91 -6.57 -11.56 -15.23
CA ASN A 91 -6.00 -12.70 -14.52
C ASN A 91 -6.39 -12.67 -13.04
N SER A 92 -6.56 -13.86 -12.45
CA SER A 92 -6.78 -14.02 -11.02
C SER A 92 -5.47 -13.78 -10.25
N PHE A 93 -5.51 -12.89 -9.26
CA PHE A 93 -4.43 -12.72 -8.29
C PHE A 93 -4.39 -13.82 -7.23
N ARG A 94 -5.37 -14.72 -7.23
CA ARG A 94 -5.39 -15.92 -6.35
C ARG A 94 -4.58 -17.08 -6.95
N ASP A 95 -4.24 -17.02 -8.24
CA ASP A 95 -3.39 -18.03 -8.87
C ASP A 95 -1.94 -17.87 -8.40
N SER A 96 -1.53 -18.71 -7.45
CA SER A 96 -0.20 -18.68 -6.85
C SER A 96 0.91 -19.01 -7.85
N VAL A 97 0.65 -19.86 -8.84
CA VAL A 97 1.63 -20.22 -9.88
C VAL A 97 1.83 -19.02 -10.81
N TYR A 98 0.75 -18.39 -11.26
CA TYR A 98 0.83 -17.17 -12.06
C TYR A 98 1.54 -16.04 -11.30
N MET A 99 1.13 -15.79 -10.06
CA MET A 99 1.67 -14.68 -9.26
C MET A 99 3.12 -14.88 -8.83
N SER A 100 3.57 -16.12 -8.63
CA SER A 100 4.98 -16.40 -8.29
C SER A 100 5.94 -16.12 -9.45
N ASN A 101 5.46 -16.16 -10.70
CA ASN A 101 6.25 -15.82 -11.89
C ASN A 101 6.35 -14.30 -12.15
N LEU A 102 5.58 -13.47 -11.42
CA LEU A 102 5.66 -12.02 -11.52
C LEU A 102 6.47 -11.48 -10.37
N SER A 103 7.52 -10.70 -10.64
CA SER A 103 8.21 -9.93 -9.60
C SER A 103 7.37 -8.71 -9.18
N ASP A 104 7.69 -8.12 -8.01
CA ASP A 104 7.02 -6.88 -7.58
C ASP A 104 7.25 -5.74 -8.57
N SER A 105 8.45 -5.65 -9.17
CA SER A 105 8.74 -4.69 -10.23
C SER A 105 7.88 -4.92 -11.48
N ASN A 106 7.63 -6.18 -11.87
CA ASN A 106 6.71 -6.46 -12.98
C ASN A 106 5.29 -5.99 -12.65
N LEU A 107 4.79 -6.25 -11.45
CA LEU A 107 3.47 -5.79 -11.03
C LEU A 107 3.37 -4.26 -11.01
N GLN A 108 4.40 -3.58 -10.47
CA GLN A 108 4.48 -2.13 -10.49
C GLN A 108 4.44 -1.59 -11.93
N GLN A 109 5.21 -2.19 -12.84
CA GLN A 109 5.24 -1.80 -14.24
C GLN A 109 3.91 -2.03 -14.95
N ILE A 110 3.24 -3.17 -14.70
CA ILE A 110 1.91 -3.47 -15.24
C ILE A 110 0.88 -2.42 -14.78
N ILE A 111 0.90 -2.04 -13.50
CA ILE A 111 -0.01 -1.02 -12.97
C ILE A 111 0.33 0.35 -13.54
N ALA A 112 1.61 0.71 -13.58
CA ALA A 112 2.06 2.02 -14.04
C ALA A 112 1.76 2.25 -15.52
N LEU A 113 2.06 1.26 -16.38
CA LEU A 113 1.98 1.38 -17.84
C LEU A 113 0.67 0.85 -18.43
N GLY A 114 -0.15 0.14 -17.65
CA GLY A 114 -1.38 -0.48 -18.13
C GLY A 114 -1.12 -1.68 -19.04
N GLY A 115 -2.19 -2.26 -19.56
CA GLY A 115 -2.10 -3.54 -20.26
C GLY A 115 -1.60 -3.44 -21.69
N GLN A 116 -1.82 -2.31 -22.37
CA GLN A 116 -1.33 -2.09 -23.74
C GLN A 116 0.20 -2.20 -23.83
N SER A 117 0.93 -1.73 -22.82
CA SER A 117 2.39 -1.74 -22.78
C SER A 117 2.99 -3.00 -22.13
N THR A 118 2.17 -3.90 -21.57
CA THR A 118 2.65 -5.03 -20.75
C THR A 118 2.08 -6.39 -21.16
N ASN A 119 1.65 -6.50 -22.41
CA ASN A 119 1.07 -7.74 -22.97
C ASN A 119 -0.09 -8.26 -22.10
N LYS A 120 -1.02 -7.37 -21.77
CA LYS A 120 -2.31 -7.65 -21.12
C LYS A 120 -3.43 -7.00 -21.94
N SER A 121 -4.66 -7.04 -21.43
CA SER A 121 -5.77 -6.36 -22.09
C SER A 121 -5.47 -4.86 -22.26
N THR A 122 -5.64 -4.32 -23.47
CA THR A 122 -5.49 -2.89 -23.76
C THR A 122 -6.47 -2.02 -22.98
N LEU A 123 -7.53 -2.63 -22.44
CA LEU A 123 -8.53 -1.98 -21.60
C LEU A 123 -8.09 -1.84 -20.13
N MET A 124 -6.96 -2.41 -19.73
CA MET A 124 -6.35 -2.12 -18.43
C MET A 124 -5.61 -0.78 -18.54
N PRO A 125 -6.08 0.30 -17.87
CA PRO A 125 -5.50 1.63 -18.02
C PRO A 125 -4.14 1.74 -17.34
N ALA A 126 -3.34 2.70 -17.80
CA ALA A 126 -2.08 3.09 -17.16
C ALA A 126 -2.37 4.02 -15.97
N TYR A 127 -1.78 3.72 -14.81
CA TYR A 127 -2.02 4.50 -13.58
C TYR A 127 -0.87 5.42 -13.18
N SER A 128 0.25 5.45 -13.89
CA SER A 128 1.41 6.30 -13.55
C SER A 128 1.11 7.81 -13.48
N HIS A 129 0.08 8.27 -14.19
CA HIS A 129 -0.37 9.67 -14.17
C HIS A 129 -1.46 9.97 -13.13
N THR A 130 -1.98 8.93 -12.47
CA THR A 130 -3.06 9.04 -11.46
C THR A 130 -2.59 8.69 -10.06
N LEU A 131 -1.68 7.72 -9.95
CA LEU A 131 -1.14 7.19 -8.70
C LEU A 131 0.34 7.49 -8.59
N THR A 132 0.80 7.84 -7.40
CA THR A 132 2.23 7.98 -7.11
C THR A 132 2.92 6.62 -7.07
N GLU A 133 4.24 6.59 -7.24
CA GLU A 133 5.03 5.35 -7.15
C GLU A 133 4.80 4.61 -5.82
N ILE A 134 4.73 5.34 -4.70
CA ILE A 134 4.43 4.79 -3.38
C ILE A 134 3.02 4.17 -3.33
N GLN A 135 2.03 4.78 -3.98
CA GLN A 135 0.68 4.22 -4.06
C GLN A 135 0.65 2.94 -4.90
N ILE A 136 1.41 2.89 -6.00
CA ILE A 136 1.57 1.69 -6.82
C ILE A 136 2.28 0.58 -6.04
N GLU A 137 3.33 0.90 -5.28
CA GLU A 137 4.01 -0.05 -4.40
C GLU A 137 3.04 -0.64 -3.36
N ARG A 138 2.21 0.21 -2.74
CA ARG A 138 1.19 -0.22 -1.77
C ARG A 138 0.12 -1.11 -2.41
N LEU A 139 -0.32 -0.81 -3.64
CA LEU A 139 -1.19 -1.68 -4.41
C LEU A 139 -0.57 -3.07 -4.57
N VAL A 140 0.71 -3.15 -4.95
CA VAL A 140 1.42 -4.43 -5.08
C VAL A 140 1.48 -5.17 -3.75
N LYS A 141 1.80 -4.47 -2.64
CA LYS A 141 1.81 -5.06 -1.29
C LYS A 141 0.47 -5.68 -0.92
N PHE A 142 -0.65 -5.05 -1.28
CA PHE A 142 -1.98 -5.61 -1.07
C PHE A 142 -2.29 -6.76 -2.04
N ILE A 143 -2.00 -6.64 -3.33
CA ILE A 143 -2.20 -7.71 -4.32
C ILE A 143 -1.50 -9.01 -3.88
N ARG A 144 -0.31 -8.90 -3.26
CA ARG A 144 0.42 -10.06 -2.70
C ARG A 144 -0.29 -10.75 -1.55
N THR A 145 -1.18 -10.09 -0.81
CA THR A 145 -1.95 -10.75 0.26
C THR A 145 -3.08 -11.61 -0.31
N LEU A 146 -3.62 -11.27 -1.47
CA LEU A 146 -4.72 -11.98 -2.13
C LEU A 146 -4.38 -13.43 -2.51
N VAL A 147 -3.10 -13.76 -2.70
CA VAL A 147 -2.65 -15.15 -2.88
C VAL A 147 -2.83 -15.95 -1.58
N LYS A 148 -2.55 -15.34 -0.42
CA LYS A 148 -2.53 -16.04 0.88
C LYS A 148 -3.92 -16.20 1.51
N GLU A 149 -4.82 -15.26 1.24
CA GLU A 149 -6.17 -15.28 1.83
C GLU A 149 -7.08 -16.39 1.25
N TRP A 150 -6.67 -17.03 0.15
CA TRP A 150 -7.49 -17.98 -0.62
C TRP A 150 -6.78 -19.31 -0.94
N ASN A 151 -5.59 -19.53 -0.40
CA ASN A 151 -4.91 -20.84 -0.38
C ASN A 151 -5.18 -21.54 0.96
#